data_AF-A0A951DTD0-F1
#
_entry.id   AF-A0A951DTD0-F1
#
_cell.length_a   1.000
_cell.length_b   1.000
_cell.length_c   1.000
_cell.angle_alpha   90.00
_cell.angle_beta   90.00
_cell.angle_gamma   90.00
#
_symmetry.space_group_name_H-M   'P 1'
#
loop_
_entity.id
_entity.type
_entity.pdbx_description
1 polymer ?
#
loop_
_entity_poly.entity_id
_entity_poly.type
_entity_poly.pdbx_seq_one_letter_code
_entity_poly.pdbx_strand_id
1 'polypeptide(L)'
;PRDSWGSGDWALAYHVLKQAGETLPWIALGRDIEAAQAALDKLRESARSLPPGEQASARERYLREAAALDKMLLEYSFLIPSRRLEKGRLPPHIAARQWDSALGA
;
A
#
# COMPACT_ATOMS: atom_id res chain seq x y z
N PRO A 1 5.90 -36.95 11.43
CA PRO A 1 5.62 -35.77 12.29
C PRO A 1 5.06 -34.63 11.43
N ARG A 2 3.74 -34.41 11.48
CA ARG A 2 3.05 -33.33 10.77
C ARG A 2 2.68 -32.26 11.79
N ASP A 3 3.20 -31.06 11.61
CA ASP A 3 2.90 -29.90 12.42
C ASP A 3 1.38 -29.62 12.40
N SER A 4 0.70 -29.92 13.50
CA SER A 4 -0.75 -29.76 13.66
C SER A 4 -1.13 -28.44 14.34
N TRP A 5 -0.20 -27.50 14.44
CA TRP A 5 -0.47 -26.15 14.93
C TRP A 5 -0.88 -25.28 13.73
N GLY A 6 -2.14 -24.82 13.68
CA GLY A 6 -2.45 -23.60 12.93
C GLY A 6 -3.74 -23.50 12.10
N SER A 7 -4.59 -24.51 11.95
CA SER A 7 -5.84 -24.33 11.19
C SER A 7 -7.05 -23.89 12.04
N GLY A 8 -7.11 -24.32 13.30
CA GLY A 8 -8.23 -24.03 14.21
C GLY A 8 -8.22 -22.62 14.80
N ASP A 9 -7.05 -22.15 15.25
CA ASP A 9 -6.96 -20.86 15.97
C ASP A 9 -7.23 -19.65 15.08
N TRP A 10 -6.77 -19.69 13.82
CA TRP A 10 -7.05 -18.62 12.86
C TRP A 10 -8.50 -18.59 12.43
N ALA A 11 -9.14 -19.75 12.31
CA ALA A 11 -10.57 -19.84 11.99
C ALA A 11 -11.42 -19.25 13.14
N LEU A 12 -11.03 -19.52 14.38
CA LEU A 12 -11.68 -18.94 15.56
C LEU A 12 -11.46 -17.43 15.66
N ALA A 13 -10.21 -16.95 15.49
CA ALA A 13 -9.90 -15.52 15.49
C ALA A 13 -10.66 -14.76 14.39
N TYR A 14 -10.73 -15.34 13.18
CA TYR A 14 -11.52 -14.80 12.07
C TYR A 14 -13.02 -14.77 12.40
N HIS A 15 -13.55 -15.83 13.00
CA HIS A 15 -14.96 -15.91 13.39
C HIS A 15 -15.32 -14.88 14.47
N VAL A 16 -14.48 -14.72 15.49
CA VAL A 16 -14.67 -13.73 16.58
C VAL A 16 -14.66 -12.31 16.04
N LEU A 17 -13.66 -11.95 15.22
CA LEU A 17 -13.59 -10.62 14.60
C LEU A 17 -14.83 -10.35 13.73
N LYS A 18 -15.20 -11.32 12.90
CA LYS A 18 -16.38 -11.20 12.03
C LYS A 18 -17.68 -11.01 12.83
N GLN A 19 -17.85 -11.70 13.96
CA GLN A 19 -19.02 -11.53 14.83
C GLN A 19 -19.03 -10.18 15.58
N ALA A 20 -17.85 -9.64 15.89
CA ALA A 20 -17.70 -8.30 16.46
C ALA A 20 -17.86 -7.16 15.43
N GLY A 21 -18.01 -7.47 14.14
CA GLY A 21 -18.01 -6.49 13.05
C GLY A 21 -16.61 -5.95 12.72
N GLU A 22 -15.56 -6.55 13.28
CA GLU A 22 -14.17 -6.20 13.05
C GLU A 22 -13.56 -7.03 11.92
N THR A 23 -12.52 -6.49 11.27
CA THR A 23 -11.75 -7.19 10.24
C THR A 23 -10.34 -7.41 10.74
N LEU A 24 -9.66 -8.45 10.22
CA LEU A 24 -8.25 -8.68 10.54
C LEU A 24 -7.44 -7.42 10.20
N PRO A 25 -6.50 -6.98 11.06
CA PRO A 25 -5.75 -5.73 10.88
C PRO A 25 -5.05 -5.63 9.53
N TRP A 26 -4.44 -6.73 9.05
CA TRP A 26 -3.80 -6.75 7.74
C TRP A 26 -4.81 -6.62 6.59
N ILE A 27 -6.05 -7.10 6.73
CA ILE A 27 -7.08 -6.92 5.68
C ILE A 27 -7.49 -5.44 5.59
N ALA A 28 -7.68 -4.77 6.73
CA ALA A 28 -7.98 -3.33 6.74
C ALA A 28 -6.84 -2.52 6.10
N LEU A 29 -5.62 -2.71 6.61
CA LEU A 29 -4.45 -2.00 6.09
C LEU A 29 -4.18 -2.33 4.61
N GLY A 30 -4.48 -3.55 4.17
CA GLY A 30 -4.39 -3.95 2.77
C GLY A 30 -5.32 -3.14 1.86
N ARG A 31 -6.54 -2.83 2.30
CA ARG A 31 -7.48 -1.96 1.58
C ARG A 31 -7.01 -0.52 1.56
N ASP A 32 -6.46 -0.02 2.67
CA ASP A 32 -5.93 1.34 2.74
C ASP A 32 -4.72 1.50 1.81
N ILE A 33 -3.86 0.48 1.72
CA ILE A 33 -2.76 0.42 0.75
C ILE A 33 -3.29 0.49 -0.68
N GLU A 34 -4.31 -0.31 -1.02
CA GLU A 34 -4.92 -0.30 -2.36
C GLU A 34 -5.52 1.07 -2.72
N ALA A 35 -6.20 1.71 -1.76
CA ALA A 35 -6.74 3.06 -1.94
C ALA A 35 -5.64 4.11 -2.16
N ALA A 36 -4.56 4.05 -1.37
CA ALA A 36 -3.42 4.94 -1.51
C ALA A 36 -2.66 4.72 -2.83
N GLN A 37 -2.51 3.47 -3.27
CA GLN A 37 -1.93 3.13 -4.57
C GLN A 37 -2.74 3.76 -5.71
N ALA A 38 -4.07 3.61 -5.67
CA ALA A 38 -4.97 4.19 -6.67
C ALA A 38 -4.94 5.73 -6.67
N ALA A 39 -4.77 6.37 -5.51
CA ALA A 39 -4.61 7.82 -5.43
C ALA A 39 -3.29 8.30 -6.07
N LEU A 40 -2.19 7.60 -5.82
CA LEU A 40 -0.89 7.89 -6.45
C LEU A 40 -0.91 7.68 -7.96
N ASP A 41 -1.58 6.62 -8.43
CA ASP A 41 -1.72 6.36 -9.86
C ASP A 41 -2.49 7.50 -10.55
N LYS A 42 -3.58 7.99 -9.94
CA LYS A 42 -4.32 9.17 -10.45
C LYS A 42 -3.45 10.43 -10.48
N LEU A 43 -2.66 10.68 -9.44
CA LEU A 43 -1.73 11.81 -9.43
C LEU A 43 -0.71 11.69 -10.57
N ARG A 44 -0.16 10.49 -10.78
CA ARG A 44 0.80 10.22 -11.86
C ARG A 44 0.16 10.37 -13.24
N GLU A 45 -1.05 9.88 -13.45
CA GLU A 45 -1.80 10.05 -14.70
C GLU A 45 -2.08 11.52 -15.02
N SER A 46 -2.40 12.31 -13.98
CA SER A 46 -2.62 13.75 -14.14
C SER A 46 -1.33 14.55 -14.38
N ALA A 47 -0.15 13.98 -14.12
CA ALA A 47 1.12 14.73 -14.14
C ALA A 47 1.40 15.40 -15.49
N ARG A 48 0.99 14.79 -16.61
CA ARG A 48 1.19 15.33 -17.97
C ARG A 48 0.25 16.47 -18.33
N SER A 49 -0.94 16.51 -17.74
CA SER A 49 -1.93 17.56 -18.02
C SER A 49 -1.72 18.81 -17.16
N LEU A 50 -0.83 18.74 -16.17
CA LEU A 50 -0.53 19.86 -15.30
C LEU A 50 0.32 20.93 -15.99
N PRO A 51 -0.01 22.23 -15.80
CA PRO A 51 0.84 23.32 -16.22
C PRO A 51 2.26 23.19 -15.63
N PRO A 52 3.33 23.63 -16.32
CA PRO A 52 4.70 23.55 -15.82
C PRO A 52 4.90 24.16 -14.42
N GLY A 53 4.15 25.22 -14.08
CA GLY A 53 4.18 25.86 -12.76
C GLY A 53 3.59 25.00 -11.62
N GLU A 54 2.71 24.05 -11.93
CA GLU A 54 2.06 23.17 -10.95
C GLU A 54 2.76 21.81 -10.83
N GLN A 55 3.57 21.42 -11.82
CA GLN A 55 4.27 20.14 -11.85
C GLN A 55 5.22 19.95 -10.66
N ALA A 56 5.92 21.01 -10.23
CA ALA A 56 6.82 20.94 -9.08
C ALA A 56 6.05 20.65 -7.78
N SER A 57 4.96 21.37 -7.53
CA SER A 57 4.11 21.15 -6.35
C SER A 57 3.40 19.80 -6.39
N ALA A 58 2.95 19.36 -7.57
CA ALA A 58 2.35 18.04 -7.73
C ALA A 58 3.37 16.91 -7.51
N ARG A 59 4.62 17.09 -7.94
CA ARG A 59 5.71 16.16 -7.68
C ARG A 59 6.00 16.04 -6.19
N GLU A 60 6.09 17.17 -5.47
CA GLU A 60 6.27 17.16 -4.01
C GLU A 60 5.13 16.44 -3.30
N ARG A 61 3.88 16.70 -3.71
CA ARG A 61 2.70 16.01 -3.18
C ARG A 61 2.78 14.51 -3.43
N TYR A 62 3.07 14.09 -4.67
CA TYR A 62 3.22 12.70 -5.04
C TYR A 62 4.30 12.00 -4.19
N LEU A 63 5.48 12.60 -4.04
CA LEU A 63 6.56 12.02 -3.25
C LEU A 63 6.21 11.90 -1.76
N ARG A 64 5.46 12.88 -1.22
CA ARG A 64 4.96 12.83 0.16
C ARG A 64 3.97 11.68 0.35
N GLU A 65 3.01 11.54 -0.55
CA GLU A 65 2.02 10.46 -0.51
C GLU A 65 2.68 9.08 -0.74
N ALA A 66 3.70 9.00 -1.61
CA ALA A 66 4.47 7.78 -1.84
C ALA A 66 5.28 7.35 -0.60
N ALA A 67 5.85 8.32 0.14
CA ALA A 67 6.54 8.03 1.40
C ALA A 67 5.57 7.52 2.48
N ALA A 68 4.35 8.08 2.55
CA ALA A 68 3.31 7.58 3.44
C ALA A 68 2.89 6.14 3.08
N LEU A 69 2.73 5.86 1.78
CA LEU A 69 2.45 4.51 1.29
C LEU A 69 3.58 3.53 1.62
N ASP A 70 4.85 3.90 1.45
CA ASP A 70 5.97 3.03 1.79
C ASP A 70 5.99 2.64 3.28
N LYS A 71 5.62 3.58 4.16
CA LYS A 71 5.44 3.31 5.58
C LYS A 71 4.33 2.28 5.82
N MET A 72 3.18 2.41 5.15
CA MET A 72 2.08 1.46 5.24
C MET A 72 2.48 0.08 4.72
N LEU A 73 3.22 0.01 3.61
CA LEU A 73 3.74 -1.24 3.05
C LEU A 73 4.71 -1.93 4.00
N LEU A 74 5.58 -1.17 4.66
CA LEU A 74 6.46 -1.69 5.70
C LEU A 74 5.66 -2.24 6.89
N GLU A 75 4.70 -1.49 7.41
CA GLU A 75 3.84 -1.94 8.51
C GLU A 75 3.07 -3.21 8.15
N TYR A 76 2.48 -3.24 6.96
CA TYR A 76 1.76 -4.40 6.44
C TYR A 76 2.65 -5.64 6.35
N SER A 77 3.93 -5.50 6.00
CA SER A 77 4.88 -6.63 5.97
C SER A 77 5.08 -7.30 7.34
N PHE A 78 4.85 -6.57 8.44
CA PHE A 78 4.90 -7.13 9.79
C PHE A 78 3.57 -7.76 10.25
N LEU A 79 2.45 -7.37 9.65
CA LEU A 79 1.11 -7.82 10.04
C LEU A 79 0.61 -9.05 9.27
N ILE A 80 1.14 -9.29 8.07
CA ILE A 80 0.67 -10.41 7.24
C ILE A 80 1.06 -11.77 7.82
N PRO A 81 0.17 -12.77 7.75
CA PRO A 81 0.45 -14.12 8.27
C PRO A 81 1.37 -14.95 7.35
N SER A 82 1.62 -14.50 6.12
CA SER A 82 2.44 -15.22 5.15
C SER A 82 3.09 -14.27 4.14
N ARG A 83 4.36 -14.55 3.79
CA ARG A 83 5.11 -13.78 2.79
C ARG A 83 4.47 -13.77 1.40
N ARG A 84 3.60 -14.72 1.08
CA ARG A 84 2.85 -14.74 -0.19
C ARG A 84 1.92 -13.54 -0.37
N LEU A 85 1.59 -12.85 0.72
CA LEU A 85 0.74 -11.66 0.73
C LEU A 85 1.54 -10.35 0.70
N GLU A 86 2.88 -10.41 0.66
CA GLU A 86 3.72 -9.20 0.58
C GLU A 86 3.37 -8.36 -0.65
N LYS A 87 3.23 -7.04 -0.45
CA LYS A 87 2.93 -6.07 -1.50
C LYS A 87 4.16 -5.29 -1.98
N GLY A 88 5.35 -5.64 -1.47
CA GLY A 88 6.62 -4.99 -1.81
C GLY A 88 6.84 -3.66 -1.05
N ARG A 89 7.71 -2.81 -1.59
CA ARG A 89 8.12 -1.51 -1.01
C ARG A 89 8.13 -0.44 -2.09
N LEU A 90 7.96 0.82 -1.69
CA LEU A 90 8.02 1.99 -2.58
C LEU A 90 9.04 3.00 -2.05
N PRO A 91 10.35 2.68 -2.07
CA PRO A 91 11.36 3.58 -1.54
C PRO A 91 11.45 4.87 -2.39
N PRO A 92 11.96 5.98 -1.82
CA PRO A 92 11.89 7.31 -2.44
C PRO A 92 12.45 7.40 -3.86
N HIS A 93 13.55 6.70 -4.14
CA HIS A 93 14.18 6.71 -5.46
C HIS A 93 13.33 6.01 -6.54
N ILE A 94 12.56 4.98 -6.17
CA ILE A 94 11.62 4.31 -7.07
C ILE A 94 10.42 5.21 -7.33
N ALA A 95 9.87 5.83 -6.28
CA ALA A 95 8.78 6.80 -6.44
C ALA A 95 9.18 7.96 -7.35
N ALA A 96 10.35 8.57 -7.14
CA ALA A 96 10.86 9.63 -8.01
C ALA A 96 10.96 9.17 -9.46
N ARG A 97 11.54 7.99 -9.71
CA ARG A 97 11.64 7.43 -11.06
C ARG A 97 10.28 7.19 -11.70
N GLN A 98 9.28 6.72 -10.95
CA GLN A 98 7.92 6.52 -11.46
C GLN A 98 7.27 7.84 -11.88
N TRP A 99 7.46 8.91 -11.11
CA TRP A 99 7.00 10.25 -11.47
C TRP A 99 7.70 10.77 -12.72
N ASP A 100 9.03 10.73 -12.74
CA ASP A 100 9.83 11.26 -13.85
C ASP A 100 9.52 10.49 -15.16
N SER A 101 9.26 9.19 -15.07
CA SER A 101 8.84 8.36 -16.21
C SER A 101 7.45 8.72 -16.74
N ALA A 102 6.55 9.19 -15.86
CA ALA A 102 5.25 9.68 -16.29
C ALA A 102 5.32 11.02 -17.03
N LEU A 103 6.34 11.84 -16.78
CA LEU A 103 6.57 13.09 -17.53
C LEU A 103 7.34 12.90 -18.84
N GLY A 104 8.17 11.84 -18.94
CA GLY A 104 9.10 11.61 -20.06
C GLY A 104 8.63 10.64 -21.16
N ALA A 105 7.34 10.31 -21.22
CA ALA A 105 6.76 9.43 -22.25
C ALA A 105 5.49 10.03 -22.87
#